data_AF-A0A6X8RIJ7-F1
#
_entry.id   AF-A0A6X8RIJ7-F1
#
_cell.length_a   1.000
_cell.length_b   1.000
_cell.length_c   1.000
_cell.angle_alpha   90.00
_cell.angle_beta   90.00
_cell.angle_gamma   90.00
#
_symmetry.space_group_name_H-M   'P 1'
#
loop_
_entity.id
_entity.type
_entity.pdbx_description
1 polymer ?
#
loop_
_entity_poly.entity_id
_entity_poly.type
_entity_poly.pdbx_seq_one_letter_code
_entity_poly.pdbx_strand_id
1 'polypeptide(L)'
;MASEITIVKIPSEIVSPHEFAALERVSIATVRRWTTGDNPCIPIEPRVIKPGRKRASGMVRIYYARWKEEQLRKSLGHSRFQLVIGS
;
A
#
# COMPACT_ATOMS: atom_id res chain seq x y z
N MET A 1 -11.81 -30.07 -11.16
CA MET A 1 -10.39 -29.69 -10.97
C MET A 1 -10.35 -28.62 -9.89
N ALA A 2 -9.72 -28.89 -8.75
CA ALA A 2 -9.59 -27.89 -7.69
C ALA A 2 -8.68 -26.77 -8.20
N SER A 3 -9.28 -25.61 -8.46
CA SER A 3 -8.57 -24.41 -8.81
C SER A 3 -7.77 -23.97 -7.58
N GLU A 4 -6.45 -24.20 -7.59
CA GLU A 4 -5.58 -23.72 -6.51
C GLU A 4 -5.71 -22.20 -6.41
N ILE A 5 -6.02 -21.71 -5.21
CA ILE A 5 -6.14 -20.28 -4.89
C ILE A 5 -4.92 -19.93 -4.07
N THR A 6 -4.11 -18.99 -4.57
CA THR A 6 -2.98 -18.47 -3.79
C THR A 6 -3.51 -17.60 -2.65
N ILE A 7 -3.22 -18.00 -1.41
CA ILE A 7 -3.58 -17.22 -0.22
C ILE A 7 -2.38 -16.36 0.16
N VAL A 8 -2.59 -15.04 0.23
CA VAL A 8 -1.59 -14.07 0.67
C VAL A 8 -2.09 -13.39 1.93
N LYS A 9 -1.33 -13.52 3.01
CA LYS A 9 -1.63 -12.87 4.29
C LYS A 9 -0.95 -11.51 4.36
N ILE A 10 -1.69 -10.49 4.79
CA ILE A 10 -1.18 -9.15 5.06
C ILE A 10 -1.56 -8.71 6.47
N PRO A 11 -0.70 -7.95 7.17
CA PRO A 11 -0.94 -7.60 8.58
C PRO A 11 -2.11 -6.62 8.77
N SER A 12 -2.32 -5.72 7.82
CA SER A 12 -3.34 -4.67 7.89
C SER A 12 -3.71 -4.20 6.49
N GLU A 13 -4.93 -3.69 6.33
CA GLU A 13 -5.38 -3.05 5.10
C GLU A 13 -4.66 -1.73 4.82
N ILE A 14 -4.43 -0.95 5.88
CA ILE A 14 -3.79 0.36 5.85
C ILE A 14 -2.55 0.34 6.72
N VAL A 15 -1.45 0.91 6.21
CA VAL A 15 -0.17 0.98 6.90
C VAL A 15 0.43 2.38 6.83
N SER A 16 1.30 2.69 7.78
CA SER A 16 2.17 3.85 7.76
C SER A 16 3.34 3.66 6.79
N PRO A 17 4.06 4.73 6.41
CA PRO A 17 5.25 4.61 5.57
C PRO A 17 6.37 3.78 6.19
N HIS A 18 6.47 3.77 7.52
CA HIS A 18 7.47 2.96 8.24
C HIS A 18 7.13 1.48 8.20
N GLU A 19 5.86 1.13 8.43
CA GLU A 19 5.38 -0.25 8.31
C GLU A 19 5.52 -0.75 6.86
N PHE A 20 5.14 0.07 5.88
CA PHE A 20 5.33 -0.26 4.46
C PHE A 20 6.80 -0.54 4.14
N ALA A 21 7.71 0.33 4.60
CA ALA A 21 9.14 0.16 4.42
C ALA A 21 9.66 -1.16 4.99
N ALA A 22 9.19 -1.53 6.19
CA ALA A 22 9.54 -2.78 6.84
C ALA A 22 8.97 -4.01 6.09
N LEU A 23 7.70 -3.96 5.68
CA LEU A 23 7.02 -5.05 4.99
C LEU A 23 7.62 -5.34 3.61
N GLU A 24 7.91 -4.28 2.84
CA GLU A 24 8.47 -4.40 1.49
C GLU A 24 10.00 -4.37 1.45
N ARG A 25 10.66 -4.27 2.62
CA ARG A 25 12.13 -4.20 2.76
C ARG A 25 12.76 -3.10 1.90
N VAL A 26 12.12 -1.94 1.84
CA VAL A 26 12.60 -0.75 1.12
C VAL A 26 12.92 0.38 2.10
N SER A 27 13.76 1.32 1.67
CA SER A 27 14.08 2.47 2.51
C SER A 27 12.86 3.39 2.71
N ILE A 28 12.76 4.03 3.88
CA ILE A 28 11.73 5.05 4.14
C ILE A 28 11.78 6.22 3.15
N ALA A 29 12.98 6.55 2.63
CA ALA A 29 13.15 7.58 1.61
C ALA A 29 12.48 7.19 0.29
N THR A 30 12.60 5.91 -0.09
CA THR A 30 11.92 5.35 -1.26
C THR A 30 10.40 5.42 -1.09
N VAL A 31 9.88 5.01 0.07
CA VAL A 31 8.44 5.08 0.34
C VAL A 31 7.92 6.51 0.27
N ARG A 32 8.64 7.48 0.85
CA ARG A 32 8.26 8.91 0.78
C ARG A 32 8.20 9.42 -0.67
N ARG A 33 9.14 9.00 -1.53
CA ARG A 33 9.10 9.33 -2.97
C ARG A 33 7.87 8.73 -3.65
N TRP A 34 7.55 7.49 -3.34
CA TRP A 34 6.40 6.77 -3.90
C TRP A 34 5.03 7.24 -3.38
N THR A 35 4.97 7.93 -2.24
CA THR A 35 3.71 8.45 -1.70
C THR A 35 3.47 9.92 -2.01
N THR A 36 4.45 10.79 -1.74
CA THR A 36 4.27 12.26 -1.77
C THR A 36 5.43 12.97 -2.46
N GLY A 37 6.32 12.23 -3.11
CA GLY A 37 7.38 12.81 -3.94
C GLY A 37 6.87 13.20 -5.32
N ASP A 38 7.79 13.40 -6.25
CA ASP A 38 7.49 13.93 -7.58
C ASP A 38 6.75 12.93 -8.49
N ASN A 39 6.88 11.64 -8.22
CA ASN A 39 6.20 10.57 -8.96
C ASN A 39 5.54 9.57 -8.00
N PRO A 40 4.39 9.94 -7.39
CA PRO A 40 3.69 9.06 -6.48
C PRO A 40 3.06 7.90 -7.25
N CYS A 41 3.30 6.67 -6.80
CA CYS A 41 2.87 5.44 -7.47
C CYS A 41 2.20 4.43 -6.52
N ILE A 42 2.04 4.77 -5.24
CA ILE A 42 1.37 3.96 -4.24
C ILE A 42 0.01 4.60 -3.91
N PRO A 43 -1.07 3.81 -3.81
CA PRO A 43 -2.36 4.32 -3.38
C PRO A 43 -2.30 4.77 -1.91
N ILE A 44 -2.62 6.05 -1.68
CA ILE A 44 -2.69 6.65 -0.35
C ILE A 44 -4.04 7.28 -0.09
N GLU A 45 -4.39 7.42 1.18
CA GLU A 45 -5.53 8.23 1.59
C GLU A 45 -5.33 9.69 1.13
N PRO A 46 -6.34 10.32 0.50
CA PRO A 46 -6.24 11.69 0.03
C PRO A 46 -5.82 12.65 1.14
N ARG A 47 -4.78 13.45 0.85
CA ARG A 47 -4.24 14.41 1.80
C ARG A 47 -4.94 15.76 1.64
N VAL A 48 -5.89 16.05 2.53
CA VAL A 48 -6.62 17.32 2.52
C VAL A 48 -5.85 18.40 3.30
N ILE A 49 -5.69 19.57 2.68
CA ILE A 49 -5.15 20.75 3.36
C ILE A 49 -6.28 21.37 4.19
N LYS A 50 -6.10 21.40 5.51
CA LYS A 50 -7.08 22.02 6.42
C LYS A 50 -7.08 23.55 6.25
N PRO A 51 -8.24 24.23 6.43
CA PRO A 51 -8.31 25.69 6.41
C PRO A 51 -7.25 26.33 7.31
N GLY A 52 -6.58 27.36 6.81
CA GLY A 52 -5.50 28.06 7.53
C GLY A 52 -4.12 27.37 7.50
N ARG A 53 -3.96 26.25 6.80
CA ARG A 53 -2.65 25.59 6.62
C ARG A 53 -2.13 25.74 5.20
N LYS A 54 -0.81 25.90 5.05
CA LYS A 54 -0.14 25.98 3.74
C LYS A 54 0.07 24.61 3.08
N ARG A 55 0.04 23.53 3.87
CA ARG A 55 0.34 22.16 3.41
C ARG A 55 -0.49 21.13 4.17
N ALA A 56 -0.73 19.99 3.51
CA ALA A 56 -1.33 18.84 4.17
C ALA A 56 -0.38 18.31 5.25
N SER A 57 -0.93 18.01 6.41
CA SER A 57 -0.20 17.60 7.61
C SER A 57 -0.72 16.25 8.11
N GLY A 58 0.12 15.53 8.86
CA GLY A 58 -0.24 14.22 9.40
C GLY A 58 0.46 13.08 8.67
N MET A 59 0.42 11.91 9.29
CA MET A 59 1.02 10.68 8.78
C MET A 59 0.29 10.24 7.51
N VAL A 60 1.06 9.88 6.47
CA VAL A 60 0.50 9.30 5.25
C VAL A 60 -0.10 7.94 5.59
N ARG A 61 -1.30 7.67 5.09
CA ARG A 61 -1.95 6.37 5.23
C ARG A 61 -1.95 5.68 3.87
N ILE A 62 -1.24 4.56 3.78
CA ILE A 62 -1.06 3.80 2.54
C ILE A 62 -2.10 2.68 2.50
N TYR A 63 -2.87 2.59 1.40
CA TYR A 63 -3.81 1.50 1.16
C TYR A 63 -3.04 0.24 0.74
N TYR A 64 -2.45 -0.45 1.71
CA TYR A 64 -1.56 -1.58 1.50
C TYR A 64 -2.24 -2.78 0.84
N ALA A 65 -3.46 -3.11 1.25
CA ALA A 65 -4.23 -4.20 0.63
C ALA A 65 -4.42 -3.96 -0.87
N ARG A 66 -4.86 -2.74 -1.25
CA ARG A 66 -5.02 -2.35 -2.66
C ARG A 66 -3.71 -2.43 -3.42
N TRP A 67 -2.63 -1.90 -2.85
CA TRP A 67 -1.32 -1.96 -3.49
C TRP A 67 -0.87 -3.42 -3.70
N LYS A 68 -0.98 -4.28 -2.68
CA LYS A 68 -0.65 -5.70 -2.78
C LYS A 68 -1.50 -6.43 -3.80
N GLU A 69 -2.79 -6.16 -3.85
CA GLU A 69 -3.70 -6.72 -4.85
C GLU A 69 -3.24 -6.38 -6.27
N GLU A 70 -2.89 -5.11 -6.53
CA GLU A 70 -2.39 -4.67 -7.83
C GLU A 70 -1.06 -5.34 -8.19
N GLN A 71 -0.14 -5.53 -7.22
CA GLN A 71 1.11 -6.25 -7.44
C GLN A 71 0.87 -7.73 -7.76
N LEU A 72 0.00 -8.40 -7.00
CA LEU A 72 -0.33 -9.81 -7.21
C LEU A 72 -1.00 -10.03 -8.56
N ARG A 73 -1.94 -9.15 -8.94
CA ARG A 73 -2.58 -9.22 -10.26
C ARG A 73 -1.57 -9.06 -11.38
N LYS A 74 -0.61 -8.13 -11.27
CA LYS A 74 0.45 -7.94 -12.26
C LYS A 74 1.41 -9.13 -12.32
N SER A 75 1.78 -9.69 -11.16
CA SER A 75 2.73 -10.79 -11.07
C SER A 75 2.15 -12.13 -11.53
N LEU A 76 0.88 -12.41 -11.22
CA LEU A 76 0.23 -13.68 -11.54
C LEU A 76 -0.46 -13.67 -12.92
N GLY A 77 -0.75 -12.48 -13.46
CA GLY A 77 -1.51 -12.33 -14.71
C GLY A 77 -3.00 -12.70 -14.59
N HIS A 78 -3.50 -12.98 -13.38
CA HIS A 78 -4.88 -13.36 -13.12
C HIS A 78 -5.36 -12.93 -11.73
N SER A 79 -6.68 -12.94 -11.50
CA SER A 79 -7.30 -12.55 -10.22
C SER A 79 -7.63 -13.72 -9.28
N ARG A 80 -7.09 -14.92 -9.52
CA ARG A 80 -7.33 -16.12 -8.69
C ARG A 80 -6.42 -16.19 -7.45
N PHE A 81 -6.58 -15.22 -6.56
CA PHE A 81 -5.88 -15.17 -5.28
C PHE A 81 -6.79 -14.58 -4.21
N GLN A 82 -6.48 -14.86 -2.95
CA GLN A 82 -7.20 -14.31 -1.80
C GLN A 82 -6.22 -13.55 -0.91
N LEU A 83 -6.53 -12.29 -0.62
CA LEU A 83 -5.86 -11.50 0.41
C LEU A 83 -6.59 -11.70 1.74
N VAL A 84 -5.87 -12.22 2.73
CA VAL A 84 -6.37 -12.37 4.11
C VAL A 84 -5.72 -11.31 4.97
N ILE A 85 -6.53 -10.45 5.59
CA ILE A 85 -6.07 -9.40 6.49
C ILE A 85 -6.08 -9.93 7.91
N GLY A 86 -4.96 -9.74 8.62
CA GLY A 86 -4.76 -10.18 9.98
C GLY A 86 -3.58 -11.14 10.10
N SER A 87 -3.03 -11.21 11.31
CA SER A 87 -2.01 -12.17 11.72
C SER A 87 -2.62 -13.55 11.97
#